data_AF-A0ABD3FFG3-F1
#
_entry.id   AF-A0ABD3FFG3-F1
#
_cell.length_a   1.000
_cell.length_b   1.000
_cell.length_c   1.000
_cell.angle_alpha   90.00
_cell.angle_beta   90.00
_cell.angle_gamma   90.00
#
_symmetry.space_group_name_H-M   'P 1'
#
loop_
_entity.id
_entity.type
_entity.pdbx_description
1 polymer ?
#
loop_
_entity_poly.entity_id
_entity_poly.type
_entity_poly.pdbx_seq_one_letter_code
_entity_poly.pdbx_strand_id
1 'polypeptide(L)'
;MVLKLFCAIIGMAGSAFDVDIGEGAYASELKKTIKEEKRNDLKDADADKLQLFLAKKDKGNAQGFKLMDPTLFLKNPENFGENFQPGEGQVHVVVVVPQQEHARSGLWLVTGSVENALTTNGVRCKLYWMATLRIGYYDPTHRIGNKNVAFWYQDKTLYFHVLFETKEGALLFETDLMPGPQTLGSPLTDHVVDTRVEQADAVSTSLQRIVYVDYVPDDSESPQHTISSISLTTSVSNLDASTAEFRFQRIEDETLFLPYGKAESCHLVSRKQSRDHKREFAKYDRDPNNRLALSRDMHGWFDGMSIEVPIVNMLPGSVEENQSIGNRHKVEVFVKVIDARCKDRVFSRLTIGSDKTDDPLMMKTFVHVEDPETFCFCLRWKHEDINERWRSFFDMTPAVD
;
A
#
# COMPACT_ATOMS: atom_id res chain seq x y z
N MET A 1 43.35 18.48 -20.77
CA MET A 1 42.57 19.24 -19.77
C MET A 1 41.37 18.38 -19.39
N VAL A 2 41.02 18.34 -18.11
CA VAL A 2 39.93 17.50 -17.56
C VAL A 2 38.71 18.39 -17.37
N LEU A 3 37.57 17.92 -17.86
CA LEU A 3 36.27 18.52 -17.71
C LEU A 3 35.54 17.82 -16.56
N LYS A 4 35.08 18.60 -15.58
CA LYS A 4 34.29 18.08 -14.46
C LYS A 4 32.81 18.27 -14.74
N LEU A 5 32.07 17.17 -14.88
CA LEU A 5 30.63 17.17 -15.14
C LEU A 5 29.88 16.70 -13.90
N PHE A 6 28.70 17.27 -13.66
CA PHE A 6 27.79 16.76 -12.64
C PHE A 6 26.66 15.99 -13.31
N CYS A 7 26.49 14.74 -12.90
CA CYS A 7 25.53 13.79 -13.43
C CYS A 7 24.45 13.48 -12.38
N ALA A 8 23.23 13.17 -12.82
CA ALA A 8 22.16 12.68 -11.95
C ALA A 8 21.44 11.50 -12.61
N ILE A 9 21.13 10.46 -11.83
CA ILE A 9 20.39 9.28 -12.32
C ILE A 9 18.90 9.48 -12.02
N ILE A 10 18.04 9.33 -13.05
CA ILE A 10 16.57 9.44 -12.85
C ILE A 10 16.07 8.29 -11.98
N GLY A 11 15.18 8.60 -11.02
CA GLY A 11 14.54 7.61 -10.15
C GLY A 11 15.31 7.30 -8.85
N MET A 12 16.48 7.90 -8.66
CA MET A 12 17.27 7.81 -7.43
C MET A 12 17.32 9.17 -6.73
N ALA A 13 16.64 9.32 -5.59
CA ALA A 13 16.65 10.56 -4.82
C ALA A 13 18.05 10.84 -4.24
N GLY A 14 18.51 12.11 -4.34
CA GLY A 14 19.81 12.54 -3.78
C GLY A 14 21.06 12.14 -4.59
N SER A 15 20.92 11.76 -5.86
CA SER A 15 21.96 11.05 -6.62
C SER A 15 22.94 11.91 -7.43
N ALA A 16 23.05 13.23 -7.23
CA ALA A 16 23.99 14.03 -8.00
C ALA A 16 25.44 13.65 -7.66
N PHE A 17 26.28 13.40 -8.67
CA PHE A 17 27.69 13.02 -8.53
C PHE A 17 28.54 13.68 -9.60
N ASP A 18 29.79 13.93 -9.31
CA ASP A 18 30.76 14.46 -10.27
C ASP A 18 31.49 13.35 -11.03
N VAL A 19 31.84 13.66 -12.28
CA VAL A 19 32.61 12.80 -13.18
C VAL A 19 33.70 13.64 -13.82
N ASP A 20 34.94 13.20 -13.67
CA ASP A 20 36.10 13.78 -14.34
C ASP A 20 36.31 13.08 -15.69
N ILE A 21 36.30 13.84 -16.79
CA ILE A 21 36.46 13.29 -18.14
C ILE A 21 37.36 14.16 -19.02
N GLY A 22 38.07 13.56 -19.97
CA GLY A 22 38.89 14.31 -20.92
C GLY A 22 38.07 15.25 -21.80
N GLU A 23 38.57 16.45 -22.07
CA GLU A 23 37.84 17.42 -22.93
C GLU A 23 37.62 16.97 -24.37
N GLY A 24 38.47 16.08 -24.88
CA GLY A 24 38.34 15.45 -26.19
C GLY A 24 37.58 14.13 -26.17
N ALA A 25 36.96 13.78 -25.04
CA ALA A 25 36.23 12.53 -24.91
C ALA A 25 34.93 12.54 -25.72
N TYR A 26 34.48 11.34 -26.05
CA TYR A 26 33.18 11.10 -26.66
C TYR A 26 32.12 10.83 -25.59
N ALA A 27 30.86 11.03 -25.93
CA ALA A 27 29.75 10.65 -25.05
C ALA A 27 29.74 9.13 -24.73
N SER A 28 30.28 8.28 -25.61
CA SER A 28 30.48 6.84 -25.33
C SER A 28 31.49 6.56 -24.21
N GLU A 29 32.53 7.39 -24.09
CA GLU A 29 33.52 7.33 -23.02
C GLU A 29 32.89 7.80 -21.70
N LEU A 30 32.09 8.88 -21.76
CA LEU A 30 31.33 9.38 -20.61
C LEU A 30 30.40 8.31 -20.02
N LYS A 31 29.72 7.51 -20.85
CA LYS A 31 28.90 6.39 -20.38
C LYS A 31 29.70 5.36 -19.56
N LYS A 32 30.95 5.07 -19.97
CA LYS A 32 31.81 4.13 -19.26
C LYS A 32 32.26 4.70 -17.92
N THR A 33 32.71 5.96 -17.91
CA THR A 33 33.14 6.62 -16.68
C THR A 33 32.00 6.73 -15.67
N ILE A 34 30.77 7.05 -16.12
CA ILE A 34 29.57 7.05 -15.26
C ILE A 34 29.32 5.66 -14.63
N LYS A 35 29.42 4.58 -15.42
CA LYS A 35 29.23 3.22 -14.91
C LYS A 35 30.32 2.84 -13.91
N GLU A 36 31.56 3.26 -14.13
CA GLU A 36 32.66 3.01 -13.20
C GLU A 36 32.45 3.74 -11.86
N GLU A 37 32.08 5.02 -11.90
CA GLU A 37 31.84 5.85 -10.72
C GLU A 37 30.63 5.36 -9.90
N LYS A 38 29.59 4.89 -10.59
CA LYS A 38 28.34 4.37 -9.99
C LYS A 38 28.18 2.87 -10.18
N ARG A 39 29.28 2.11 -10.03
CA ARG A 39 29.31 0.67 -10.30
C ARG A 39 28.28 -0.15 -9.53
N ASN A 40 28.00 0.20 -8.28
CA ASN A 40 27.01 -0.51 -7.47
C ASN A 40 25.57 -0.20 -7.91
N ASP A 41 25.30 1.07 -8.21
CA ASP A 41 23.98 1.54 -8.63
C ASP A 41 23.65 1.13 -10.08
N LEU A 42 24.68 0.97 -10.92
CA LEU A 42 24.60 0.58 -12.33
C LEU A 42 25.14 -0.83 -12.59
N LYS A 43 25.18 -1.69 -11.56
CA LYS A 43 25.74 -3.05 -11.64
C LYS A 43 25.06 -3.91 -12.72
N ASP A 44 23.76 -3.71 -12.88
CA ASP A 44 22.90 -4.48 -13.79
C ASP A 44 22.67 -3.75 -15.14
N ALA A 45 23.33 -2.63 -15.39
CA ALA A 45 23.16 -1.84 -16.62
C ALA A 45 24.43 -1.87 -17.47
N ASP A 46 24.31 -2.14 -18.78
CA ASP A 46 25.45 -2.01 -19.69
C ASP A 46 25.71 -0.54 -20.00
N ALA A 47 27.00 -0.14 -20.02
CA ALA A 47 27.37 1.27 -20.20
C ALA A 47 26.87 1.81 -21.54
N ASP A 48 26.97 1.04 -22.62
CA ASP A 48 26.51 1.40 -23.96
C ASP A 48 24.99 1.67 -24.03
N LYS A 49 24.22 0.95 -23.21
CA LYS A 49 22.75 1.09 -23.10
C LYS A 49 22.32 2.35 -22.36
N LEU A 50 23.16 2.95 -21.51
CA LEU A 50 22.81 4.19 -20.80
C LEU A 50 22.41 5.30 -21.79
N GLN A 51 21.29 5.97 -21.53
CA GLN A 51 20.88 7.15 -22.29
C GLN A 51 21.33 8.41 -21.54
N LEU A 52 22.11 9.25 -22.19
CA LEU A 52 22.63 10.49 -21.60
C LEU A 52 21.87 11.67 -22.20
N PHE A 53 21.38 12.54 -21.34
CA PHE A 53 20.70 13.76 -21.75
C PHE A 53 21.41 14.99 -21.20
N LEU A 54 21.53 16.03 -22.01
CA LEU A 54 21.99 17.35 -21.59
C LEU A 54 20.88 18.04 -20.81
N ALA A 55 21.21 18.52 -19.62
CA ALA A 55 20.34 19.40 -18.86
C ALA A 55 20.47 20.83 -19.41
N LYS A 56 19.45 21.32 -20.13
CA LYS A 56 19.47 22.68 -20.68
C LYS A 56 18.82 23.67 -19.70
N LYS A 57 19.49 24.81 -19.50
CA LYS A 57 18.90 26.01 -18.90
C LYS A 57 18.88 27.10 -19.95
N ASP A 58 17.73 27.76 -20.13
CA ASP A 58 17.67 29.02 -20.85
C ASP A 58 16.93 30.06 -20.00
N LYS A 59 17.57 31.20 -19.76
CA LYS A 59 17.01 32.43 -19.14
C LYS A 59 16.00 32.22 -18.00
N GLY A 60 16.27 31.29 -17.09
CA GLY A 60 15.48 31.10 -15.86
C GLY A 60 14.27 30.15 -15.96
N ASN A 61 14.04 29.46 -17.09
CA ASN A 61 13.05 28.36 -17.16
C ASN A 61 13.71 27.07 -17.68
N ALA A 62 13.40 25.93 -17.04
CA ALA A 62 13.91 24.63 -17.42
C ALA A 62 13.20 24.12 -18.68
N GLN A 63 13.83 24.22 -19.86
CA GLN A 63 13.37 23.53 -21.06
C GLN A 63 14.06 22.18 -21.20
N GLY A 64 13.52 21.19 -20.49
CA GLY A 64 13.68 19.77 -20.80
C GLY A 64 15.11 19.22 -20.94
N PHE A 65 15.20 18.05 -21.56
CA PHE A 65 16.41 17.23 -21.69
C PHE A 65 16.67 16.97 -23.17
N LYS A 66 17.89 17.23 -23.67
CA LYS A 66 18.30 16.88 -25.05
C LYS A 66 19.13 15.61 -25.02
N LEU A 67 18.71 14.58 -25.75
CA LEU A 67 19.51 13.35 -25.89
C LEU A 67 20.87 13.68 -26.50
N MET A 68 21.95 13.23 -25.87
CA MET A 68 23.31 13.37 -26.39
C MET A 68 23.53 12.41 -27.55
N ASP A 69 24.23 12.88 -28.58
CA ASP A 69 24.70 12.02 -29.65
C ASP A 69 25.97 11.28 -29.18
N PRO A 70 25.94 9.94 -29.03
CA PRO A 70 27.08 9.15 -28.56
C PRO A 70 28.26 9.14 -29.52
N THR A 71 28.05 9.51 -30.79
CA THR A 71 29.07 9.54 -31.84
C THR A 71 29.82 10.86 -31.90
N LEU A 72 29.35 11.88 -31.19
CA LEU A 72 29.95 13.20 -31.16
C LEU A 72 30.83 13.40 -29.91
N PHE A 73 31.87 14.21 -30.08
CA PHE A 73 32.67 14.72 -28.97
C PHE A 73 31.80 15.52 -27.99
N LEU A 74 32.18 15.55 -26.71
CA LEU A 74 31.44 16.29 -25.70
C LEU A 74 31.33 17.79 -26.02
N LYS A 75 32.41 18.41 -26.51
CA LYS A 75 32.46 19.83 -26.93
C LYS A 75 31.84 20.10 -28.31
N ASN A 76 31.27 19.11 -28.98
CA ASN A 76 30.54 19.37 -30.22
C ASN A 76 29.35 20.32 -29.95
N PRO A 77 29.03 21.28 -30.84
CA PRO A 77 27.88 22.17 -30.69
C PRO A 77 26.54 21.48 -30.47
N GLU A 78 26.38 20.25 -30.99
CA GLU A 78 25.17 19.45 -30.75
C GLU A 78 25.11 18.85 -29.33
N ASN A 79 26.27 18.70 -28.69
CA ASN A 79 26.42 18.34 -27.29
C ASN A 79 26.58 19.60 -26.41
N PHE A 80 27.72 19.77 -25.72
CA PHE A 80 27.94 20.92 -24.83
C PHE A 80 28.38 22.20 -25.57
N GLY A 81 29.06 22.06 -26.71
CA GLY A 81 29.70 23.16 -27.43
C GLY A 81 31.10 23.52 -26.90
N GLU A 82 31.89 24.18 -27.74
CA GLU A 82 33.31 24.46 -27.48
C GLU A 82 33.55 25.39 -26.28
N ASN A 83 32.60 26.29 -26.02
CA ASN A 83 32.66 27.31 -24.96
C ASN A 83 31.97 26.88 -23.66
N PHE A 84 31.61 25.60 -23.53
CA PHE A 84 30.95 25.11 -22.33
C PHE A 84 31.88 25.20 -21.11
N GLN A 85 31.34 25.75 -20.02
CA GLN A 85 31.96 25.73 -18.70
C GLN A 85 30.96 25.19 -17.68
N PRO A 86 31.33 24.20 -16.87
CA PRO A 86 30.44 23.64 -15.87
C PRO A 86 30.18 24.66 -14.75
N GLY A 87 28.90 24.85 -14.42
CA GLY A 87 28.47 25.75 -13.34
C GLY A 87 28.32 25.01 -12.01
N GLU A 88 28.72 25.65 -10.91
CA GLU A 88 28.49 25.10 -9.57
C GLU A 88 26.98 25.00 -9.26
N GLY A 89 26.58 23.91 -8.60
CA GLY A 89 25.17 23.66 -8.26
C GLY A 89 24.27 23.31 -9.45
N GLN A 90 24.83 22.93 -10.59
CA GLN A 90 24.07 22.55 -11.79
C GLN A 90 24.28 21.08 -12.14
N VAL A 91 23.20 20.36 -12.42
CA VAL A 91 23.26 19.08 -13.12
C VAL A 91 23.52 19.37 -14.59
N HIS A 92 24.54 18.75 -15.16
CA HIS A 92 24.96 18.92 -16.55
C HIS A 92 24.43 17.78 -17.43
N VAL A 93 24.42 16.55 -16.89
CA VAL A 93 23.96 15.35 -17.58
C VAL A 93 22.94 14.61 -16.74
N VAL A 94 21.83 14.24 -17.36
CA VAL A 94 20.87 13.31 -16.79
C VAL A 94 21.06 11.94 -17.41
N VAL A 95 21.27 10.95 -16.55
CA VAL A 95 21.51 9.56 -16.91
C VAL A 95 20.19 8.81 -16.75
N VAL A 96 19.71 8.28 -17.86
CA VAL A 96 18.58 7.36 -17.89
C VAL A 96 19.13 5.97 -18.09
N VAL A 97 18.90 5.12 -17.10
CA VAL A 97 19.09 3.69 -17.22
C VAL A 97 17.87 3.20 -17.98
N PRO A 98 17.99 2.71 -19.23
CA PRO A 98 16.87 2.03 -19.84
C PRO A 98 16.51 0.89 -18.89
N GLN A 99 15.22 0.75 -18.57
CA GLN A 99 14.73 -0.55 -18.14
C GLN A 99 15.26 -1.51 -19.18
N GLN A 100 16.26 -2.32 -18.82
CA GLN A 100 16.57 -3.49 -19.61
C GLN A 100 15.22 -4.15 -19.80
N GLU A 101 14.86 -4.51 -21.03
CA GLU A 101 13.81 -5.51 -21.23
C GLU A 101 14.16 -6.59 -20.23
N HIS A 102 13.43 -6.61 -19.12
CA HIS A 102 13.76 -7.47 -18.02
C HIS A 102 13.73 -8.83 -18.70
N ALA A 103 14.86 -9.54 -18.67
CA ALA A 103 14.83 -10.99 -18.83
C ALA A 103 13.73 -11.40 -17.86
N ARG A 104 12.53 -11.73 -18.41
CA ARG A 104 11.25 -11.65 -17.71
C ARG A 104 11.46 -12.24 -16.33
N SER A 105 11.40 -11.40 -15.30
CA SER A 105 11.45 -11.88 -13.93
C SER A 105 10.38 -12.95 -13.85
N GLY A 106 10.76 -14.18 -13.46
CA GLY A 106 9.84 -15.31 -13.44
C GLY A 106 8.55 -14.88 -12.75
N LEU A 107 7.42 -15.20 -13.39
CA LEU A 107 6.12 -14.85 -12.85
C LEU A 107 5.91 -15.63 -11.55
N TRP A 108 4.97 -15.18 -10.74
CA TRP A 108 4.58 -15.86 -9.52
C TRP A 108 3.12 -16.26 -9.65
N LEU A 109 2.86 -17.55 -9.51
CA LEU A 109 1.52 -18.10 -9.58
C LEU A 109 1.01 -18.38 -8.17
N VAL A 110 -0.17 -17.86 -7.87
CA VAL A 110 -0.92 -18.23 -6.67
C VAL A 110 -2.11 -19.08 -7.08
N THR A 111 -2.15 -20.31 -6.57
CA THR A 111 -3.26 -21.24 -6.75
C THR A 111 -3.85 -21.62 -5.40
N GLY A 112 -5.09 -22.08 -5.42
CA GLY A 112 -5.72 -22.56 -4.21
C GLY A 112 -7.23 -22.71 -4.32
N SER A 113 -7.86 -22.88 -3.17
CA SER A 113 -9.29 -23.09 -3.07
C SER A 113 -9.90 -22.54 -1.79
N VAL A 114 -11.19 -22.23 -1.84
CA VAL A 114 -12.02 -21.85 -0.70
C VAL A 114 -13.16 -22.86 -0.60
N GLU A 115 -13.11 -23.71 0.42
CA GLU A 115 -14.11 -24.77 0.63
C GLU A 115 -15.49 -24.19 0.96
N ASN A 116 -16.55 -24.84 0.46
CA ASN A 116 -17.95 -24.46 0.70
C ASN A 116 -18.32 -22.99 0.36
N ALA A 117 -17.52 -22.31 -0.45
CA ALA A 117 -17.71 -20.91 -0.83
C ALA A 117 -19.08 -20.58 -1.45
N LEU A 118 -19.75 -21.54 -2.12
CA LEU A 118 -21.11 -21.33 -2.65
C LEU A 118 -22.17 -21.07 -1.56
N THR A 119 -21.89 -21.43 -0.31
CA THR A 119 -22.83 -21.21 0.80
C THR A 119 -22.81 -19.77 1.32
N THR A 120 -21.85 -18.97 0.87
CA THR A 120 -21.60 -17.61 1.38
C THR A 120 -21.55 -16.59 0.25
N ASN A 121 -22.40 -15.59 0.34
CA ASN A 121 -22.48 -14.55 -0.68
C ASN A 121 -21.21 -13.67 -0.67
N GLY A 122 -20.69 -13.36 -1.85
CA GLY A 122 -19.59 -12.41 -2.01
C GLY A 122 -18.16 -12.97 -1.88
N VAL A 123 -17.96 -14.27 -1.69
CA VAL A 123 -16.61 -14.88 -1.64
C VAL A 123 -15.83 -14.60 -2.92
N ARG A 124 -16.41 -14.95 -4.08
CA ARG A 124 -15.78 -14.71 -5.39
C ARG A 124 -15.57 -13.21 -5.67
N CYS A 125 -16.52 -12.37 -5.27
CA CYS A 125 -16.40 -10.91 -5.36
C CYS A 125 -15.16 -10.39 -4.60
N LYS A 126 -14.97 -10.87 -3.36
CA LYS A 126 -13.80 -10.51 -2.53
C LYS A 126 -12.49 -10.93 -3.17
N LEU A 127 -12.43 -12.11 -3.79
CA LEU A 127 -11.23 -12.60 -4.47
C LEU A 127 -10.87 -11.74 -5.71
N TYR A 128 -11.85 -11.35 -6.52
CA TYR A 128 -11.63 -10.40 -7.62
C TYR A 128 -11.12 -9.05 -7.13
N TRP A 129 -11.67 -8.54 -6.03
CA TRP A 129 -11.22 -7.31 -5.40
C TRP A 129 -9.76 -7.40 -4.91
N MET A 130 -9.42 -8.48 -4.20
CA MET A 130 -8.06 -8.74 -3.73
C MET A 130 -7.06 -8.83 -4.90
N ALA A 131 -7.37 -9.59 -5.95
CA ALA A 131 -6.49 -9.70 -7.11
C ALA A 131 -6.31 -8.35 -7.81
N THR A 132 -7.36 -7.51 -7.88
CA THR A 132 -7.26 -6.16 -8.45
C THR A 132 -6.28 -5.28 -7.66
N LEU A 133 -6.42 -5.27 -6.33
CA LEU A 133 -5.57 -4.50 -5.41
C LEU A 133 -4.11 -4.93 -5.47
N ARG A 134 -3.87 -6.24 -5.57
CA ARG A 134 -2.52 -6.82 -5.59
C ARG A 134 -1.90 -6.89 -7.00
N ILE A 135 -2.56 -6.29 -8.00
CA ILE A 135 -2.10 -6.26 -9.40
C ILE A 135 -1.92 -7.69 -9.95
N GLY A 136 -2.94 -8.51 -9.79
CA GLY A 136 -3.02 -9.85 -10.35
C GLY A 136 -3.35 -9.86 -11.84
N TYR A 137 -2.90 -10.90 -12.52
CA TYR A 137 -3.10 -11.15 -13.94
C TYR A 137 -3.73 -12.52 -14.16
N TYR A 138 -4.50 -12.64 -15.24
CA TYR A 138 -4.95 -13.93 -15.72
C TYR A 138 -3.76 -14.74 -16.22
N ASP A 139 -3.78 -16.06 -15.97
CA ASP A 139 -2.88 -16.97 -16.67
C ASP A 139 -3.40 -17.23 -18.10
N PRO A 140 -2.68 -16.82 -19.16
CA PRO A 140 -3.08 -17.11 -20.54
C PRO A 140 -3.15 -18.60 -20.88
N THR A 141 -2.47 -19.45 -20.10
CA THR A 141 -2.51 -20.91 -20.23
C THR A 141 -3.73 -21.52 -19.54
N HIS A 142 -4.35 -20.82 -18.59
CA HIS A 142 -5.54 -21.27 -17.88
C HIS A 142 -6.81 -20.60 -18.43
N ARG A 143 -7.49 -21.30 -19.34
CA ARG A 143 -8.69 -20.81 -20.03
C ARG A 143 -9.82 -21.82 -19.98
N ILE A 144 -11.04 -21.32 -19.77
CA ILE A 144 -12.27 -22.11 -19.93
C ILE A 144 -12.94 -21.65 -21.23
N GLY A 145 -12.89 -22.52 -22.23
CA GLY A 145 -13.26 -22.16 -23.60
C GLY A 145 -12.36 -21.04 -24.12
N ASN A 146 -12.97 -19.92 -24.54
CA ASN A 146 -12.24 -18.76 -25.07
C ASN A 146 -11.99 -17.66 -24.02
N LYS A 147 -12.36 -17.87 -22.75
CA LYS A 147 -12.21 -16.85 -21.70
C LYS A 147 -11.05 -17.19 -20.78
N ASN A 148 -10.29 -16.16 -20.43
CA ASN A 148 -9.36 -16.21 -19.32
C ASN A 148 -10.16 -16.32 -18.03
N VAL A 149 -9.78 -17.24 -17.15
CA VAL A 149 -10.50 -17.48 -15.90
C VAL A 149 -9.49 -17.44 -14.76
N ALA A 150 -9.76 -16.63 -13.75
CA ALA A 150 -8.95 -16.57 -12.53
C ALA A 150 -9.65 -17.25 -11.35
N PHE A 151 -10.98 -17.31 -11.38
CA PHE A 151 -11.82 -17.80 -10.29
C PHE A 151 -12.97 -18.62 -10.87
N TRP A 152 -13.15 -19.86 -10.43
CA TRP A 152 -14.22 -20.73 -10.91
C TRP A 152 -14.70 -21.68 -9.82
N TYR A 153 -15.96 -22.09 -9.91
CA TYR A 153 -16.49 -23.10 -9.03
C TYR A 153 -16.30 -24.49 -9.60
N GLN A 154 -16.00 -25.43 -8.71
CA GLN A 154 -16.21 -26.85 -8.95
C GLN A 154 -16.93 -27.40 -7.71
N ASP A 155 -18.13 -27.93 -7.93
CA ASP A 155 -19.10 -28.25 -6.88
C ASP A 155 -19.37 -27.03 -5.98
N LYS A 156 -19.04 -27.12 -4.68
CA LYS A 156 -19.23 -26.04 -3.70
C LYS A 156 -17.98 -25.23 -3.42
N THR A 157 -16.86 -25.60 -4.04
CA THR A 157 -15.54 -25.03 -3.76
C THR A 157 -15.16 -24.02 -4.83
N LEU A 158 -14.70 -22.84 -4.40
CA LEU A 158 -14.18 -21.83 -5.31
C LEU A 158 -12.68 -22.03 -5.47
N TYR A 159 -12.23 -22.30 -6.69
CA TYR A 159 -10.82 -22.40 -7.03
C TYR A 159 -10.31 -21.08 -7.62
N PHE A 160 -9.02 -20.82 -7.43
CA PHE A 160 -8.37 -19.64 -7.98
C PHE A 160 -6.99 -19.92 -8.56
N HIS A 161 -6.65 -19.12 -9.56
CA HIS A 161 -5.41 -19.20 -10.33
C HIS A 161 -5.02 -17.79 -10.80
N VAL A 162 -4.05 -17.17 -10.14
CA VAL A 162 -3.69 -15.75 -10.35
C VAL A 162 -2.18 -15.57 -10.51
N LEU A 163 -1.76 -14.93 -11.60
CA LEU A 163 -0.36 -14.57 -11.85
C LEU A 163 0.00 -13.20 -11.30
N PHE A 164 1.26 -13.04 -10.89
CA PHE A 164 1.86 -11.79 -10.45
C PHE A 164 3.23 -11.62 -11.09
N GLU A 165 3.58 -10.38 -11.43
CA GLU A 165 4.92 -10.04 -11.93
C GLU A 165 5.98 -10.04 -10.83
N THR A 166 5.57 -9.88 -9.56
CA THR A 166 6.46 -9.82 -8.40
C THR A 166 6.09 -10.86 -7.35
N LYS A 167 7.11 -11.39 -6.67
CA LYS A 167 6.93 -12.29 -5.51
C LYS A 167 6.13 -11.60 -4.40
N GLU A 168 6.40 -10.33 -4.17
CA GLU A 168 5.75 -9.53 -3.13
C GLU A 168 4.24 -9.40 -3.39
N GLY A 169 3.81 -9.12 -4.62
CA GLY A 169 2.39 -9.09 -4.98
C GLY A 169 1.69 -10.43 -4.72
N ALA A 170 2.34 -11.54 -5.10
CA ALA A 170 1.84 -12.89 -4.86
C ALA A 170 1.71 -13.20 -3.35
N LEU A 171 2.74 -12.90 -2.55
CA LEU A 171 2.72 -13.14 -1.10
C LEU A 171 1.70 -12.25 -0.38
N LEU A 172 1.50 -11.01 -0.84
CA LEU A 172 0.47 -10.12 -0.28
C LEU A 172 -0.94 -10.63 -0.60
N PHE A 173 -1.18 -11.14 -1.81
CA PHE A 173 -2.44 -11.78 -2.16
C PHE A 173 -2.69 -13.06 -1.36
N GLU A 174 -1.67 -13.90 -1.19
CA GLU A 174 -1.74 -15.08 -0.30
C GLU A 174 -2.04 -14.66 1.15
N THR A 175 -1.35 -13.65 1.67
CA THR A 175 -1.55 -13.14 3.03
C THR A 175 -2.98 -12.65 3.26
N ASP A 176 -3.62 -12.07 2.24
CA ASP A 176 -5.03 -11.67 2.29
C ASP A 176 -5.98 -12.88 2.39
N LEU A 177 -5.62 -13.99 1.77
CA LEU A 177 -6.39 -15.25 1.73
C LEU A 177 -6.20 -16.11 2.98
N MET A 178 -5.04 -16.03 3.64
CA MET A 178 -4.73 -16.85 4.80
C MET A 178 -5.76 -16.67 5.93
N PRO A 179 -6.12 -17.75 6.65
CA PRO A 179 -7.14 -17.79 7.70
C PRO A 179 -6.78 -16.99 8.97
N GLY A 180 -5.78 -16.12 8.92
CA GLY A 180 -5.57 -15.10 9.94
C GLY A 180 -6.84 -14.27 10.18
N PRO A 181 -6.94 -13.54 11.30
CA PRO A 181 -8.15 -12.87 11.77
C PRO A 181 -8.92 -12.16 10.64
N GLN A 182 -9.98 -12.82 10.15
CA GLN A 182 -10.79 -12.32 9.05
C GLN A 182 -11.59 -11.12 9.55
N THR A 183 -11.84 -10.19 8.65
CA THR A 183 -12.48 -8.94 9.00
C THR A 183 -13.96 -9.13 9.29
N LEU A 184 -14.54 -8.28 10.15
CA LEU A 184 -15.97 -8.35 10.43
C LEU A 184 -16.77 -8.21 9.14
N GLY A 185 -17.54 -9.24 8.78
CA GLY A 185 -18.30 -9.25 7.53
C GLY A 185 -17.48 -9.60 6.29
N SER A 186 -16.24 -10.09 6.45
CA SER A 186 -15.53 -10.75 5.35
C SER A 186 -16.34 -11.98 4.93
N PRO A 187 -16.62 -12.17 3.63
CA PRO A 187 -17.25 -13.39 3.14
C PRO A 187 -16.33 -14.61 3.30
N LEU A 188 -15.04 -14.43 3.61
CA LEU A 188 -14.08 -15.51 3.90
C LEU A 188 -14.08 -15.92 5.38
N THR A 189 -14.89 -15.29 6.23
CA THR A 189 -14.98 -15.67 7.65
C THR A 189 -15.44 -17.12 7.75
N ASP A 190 -14.80 -17.91 8.63
CA ASP A 190 -15.08 -19.33 8.87
C ASP A 190 -14.87 -20.27 7.67
N HIS A 191 -14.28 -19.79 6.56
CA HIS A 191 -13.97 -20.63 5.41
C HIS A 191 -12.57 -21.22 5.53
N VAL A 192 -12.45 -22.50 5.14
CA VAL A 192 -11.15 -23.15 4.97
C VAL A 192 -10.58 -22.70 3.63
N VAL A 193 -9.40 -22.09 3.67
CA VAL A 193 -8.68 -21.59 2.50
C VAL A 193 -7.36 -22.33 2.39
N ASP A 194 -7.14 -22.97 1.24
CA ASP A 194 -5.88 -23.60 0.86
C ASP A 194 -5.20 -22.74 -0.20
N THR A 195 -3.91 -22.43 -0.03
CA THR A 195 -3.15 -21.57 -0.94
C THR A 195 -1.76 -22.14 -1.19
N ARG A 196 -1.24 -21.88 -2.40
CA ARG A 196 0.13 -22.20 -2.77
C ARG A 196 0.70 -21.12 -3.69
N VAL A 197 1.88 -20.62 -3.34
CA VAL A 197 2.65 -19.68 -4.15
C VAL A 197 3.83 -20.40 -4.79
N GLU A 198 3.93 -20.32 -6.12
CA GLU A 198 5.00 -20.94 -6.90
C GLU A 198 5.61 -19.96 -7.91
N GLN A 199 6.83 -20.25 -8.33
CA GLN A 199 7.41 -19.57 -9.48
C GLN A 199 6.81 -20.18 -10.76
N ALA A 200 6.33 -19.32 -11.65
CA ALA A 200 5.75 -19.68 -12.94
C ALA A 200 6.67 -19.26 -14.08
N ASP A 201 6.59 -20.02 -15.17
CA ASP A 201 7.35 -19.76 -16.37
C ASP A 201 6.96 -18.44 -17.01
N ALA A 202 7.92 -17.82 -17.68
CA ALA A 202 7.69 -16.61 -18.44
C ALA A 202 6.72 -16.91 -19.60
N VAL A 203 5.53 -16.29 -19.59
CA VAL A 203 4.56 -16.45 -20.67
C VAL A 203 4.91 -15.51 -21.84
N SER A 204 4.87 -16.03 -23.07
CA SER A 204 5.23 -15.27 -24.28
C SER A 204 4.25 -14.16 -24.66
N THR A 205 3.00 -14.24 -24.19
CA THR A 205 1.92 -13.31 -24.49
C THR A 205 1.83 -12.16 -23.49
N SER A 206 1.24 -11.04 -23.90
CA SER A 206 0.89 -9.94 -22.99
C SER A 206 -0.06 -10.45 -21.90
N LEU A 207 0.27 -10.20 -20.64
CA LEU A 207 -0.60 -10.52 -19.52
C LEU A 207 -1.81 -9.59 -19.49
N GLN A 208 -3.00 -10.16 -19.31
CA GLN A 208 -4.22 -9.39 -19.09
C GLN A 208 -4.43 -9.20 -17.59
N ARG A 209 -4.56 -7.95 -17.16
CA ARG A 209 -4.80 -7.62 -15.75
C ARG A 209 -6.19 -8.09 -15.33
N ILE A 210 -6.29 -8.67 -14.13
CA ILE A 210 -7.57 -8.89 -13.45
C ILE A 210 -8.01 -7.57 -12.84
N VAL A 211 -9.21 -7.13 -13.21
CA VAL A 211 -9.82 -5.93 -12.65
C VAL A 211 -11.16 -6.27 -12.02
N TYR A 212 -11.54 -5.54 -10.97
CA TYR A 212 -12.75 -5.83 -10.22
C TYR A 212 -14.00 -5.81 -11.11
N VAL A 213 -14.01 -4.98 -12.16
CA VAL A 213 -15.10 -4.91 -13.14
C VAL A 213 -15.26 -6.19 -13.98
N ASP A 214 -14.29 -7.11 -13.95
CA ASP A 214 -14.42 -8.44 -14.55
C ASP A 214 -15.38 -9.34 -13.75
N TYR A 215 -15.65 -9.00 -12.49
CA TYR A 215 -16.64 -9.69 -11.66
C TYR A 215 -18.05 -9.43 -12.17
N VAL A 216 -18.78 -10.50 -12.50
CA VAL A 216 -20.18 -10.44 -12.92
C VAL A 216 -21.10 -10.74 -11.72
N PRO A 217 -21.81 -9.75 -11.17
CA PRO A 217 -22.62 -9.92 -9.97
C PRO A 217 -23.88 -10.76 -10.18
N ASP A 218 -24.42 -10.81 -11.40
CA ASP A 218 -25.67 -11.53 -11.75
C ASP A 218 -25.42 -12.99 -12.20
N ASP A 219 -24.20 -13.49 -12.05
CA ASP A 219 -23.86 -14.87 -12.35
C ASP A 219 -24.50 -15.82 -11.33
N SER A 220 -25.21 -16.85 -11.80
CA SER A 220 -25.97 -17.80 -10.98
C SER A 220 -25.11 -18.57 -9.97
N GLU A 221 -23.82 -18.72 -10.25
CA GLU A 221 -22.87 -19.38 -9.33
C GLU A 221 -22.22 -18.38 -8.34
N SER A 222 -22.64 -17.12 -8.35
CA SER A 222 -22.02 -16.05 -7.55
C SER A 222 -23.05 -15.11 -6.95
N PRO A 223 -23.81 -15.59 -5.95
CA PRO A 223 -24.82 -14.77 -5.31
C PRO A 223 -24.19 -13.50 -4.74
N GLN A 224 -24.65 -12.36 -5.26
CA GLN A 224 -24.17 -11.04 -4.87
C GLN A 224 -24.47 -10.79 -3.39
N HIS A 225 -23.50 -10.24 -2.67
CA HIS A 225 -23.70 -9.81 -1.29
C HIS A 225 -24.64 -8.61 -1.25
N THR A 226 -25.91 -8.82 -0.90
CA THR A 226 -26.76 -7.73 -0.40
C THR A 226 -26.43 -7.52 1.07
N ILE A 227 -26.03 -6.28 1.44
CA ILE A 227 -25.66 -5.89 2.80
C ILE A 227 -26.92 -5.83 3.68
N SER A 228 -27.53 -6.98 3.98
CA SER A 228 -28.77 -7.01 4.77
C SER A 228 -28.78 -8.00 5.93
N SER A 229 -27.71 -8.78 6.17
CA SER A 229 -27.80 -9.90 7.13
C SER A 229 -26.66 -10.05 8.13
N ILE A 230 -25.83 -9.03 8.38
CA ILE A 230 -25.02 -9.01 9.61
C ILE A 230 -25.91 -8.40 10.70
N SER A 231 -26.36 -9.23 11.64
CA SER A 231 -27.12 -8.78 12.80
C SER A 231 -26.21 -7.91 13.67
N LEU A 232 -26.30 -6.60 13.47
CA LEU A 232 -25.49 -5.59 14.13
C LEU A 232 -25.94 -5.44 15.60
N THR A 233 -25.16 -5.99 16.53
CA THR A 233 -25.28 -5.66 17.97
C THR A 233 -24.68 -4.28 18.29
N THR A 234 -23.92 -3.68 17.36
CA THR A 234 -23.40 -2.31 17.43
C THR A 234 -24.03 -1.47 16.32
N SER A 235 -24.62 -0.33 16.67
CA SER A 235 -25.18 0.61 15.69
C SER A 235 -24.06 1.21 14.84
N VAL A 236 -23.71 0.57 13.73
CA VAL A 236 -22.66 1.04 12.83
C VAL A 236 -23.23 2.09 11.89
N SER A 237 -22.70 3.31 11.97
CA SER A 237 -23.06 4.42 11.08
C SER A 237 -22.05 4.50 9.93
N ASN A 238 -22.52 4.34 8.69
CA ASN A 238 -21.69 4.54 7.51
C ASN A 238 -21.47 6.04 7.25
N LEU A 239 -20.26 6.39 6.83
CA LEU A 239 -19.83 7.75 6.50
C LEU A 239 -19.69 7.92 4.98
N ASP A 240 -20.04 9.12 4.51
CA ASP A 240 -19.75 9.57 3.15
C ASP A 240 -18.34 10.20 3.08
N ALA A 241 -17.68 10.11 1.92
CA ALA A 241 -16.34 10.64 1.72
C ALA A 241 -16.24 12.18 1.82
N SER A 242 -17.37 12.88 1.75
CA SER A 242 -17.44 14.33 1.98
C SER A 242 -17.45 14.73 3.46
N THR A 243 -17.66 13.79 4.39
CA THR A 243 -17.75 14.11 5.83
C THR A 243 -16.41 14.54 6.42
N ALA A 244 -16.45 15.45 7.40
CA ALA A 244 -15.25 15.90 8.10
C ALA A 244 -14.54 14.75 8.84
N GLU A 245 -15.31 13.85 9.44
CA GLU A 245 -14.78 12.66 10.12
C GLU A 245 -13.97 11.78 9.16
N PHE A 246 -14.49 11.52 7.94
CA PHE A 246 -13.74 10.76 6.93
C PHE A 246 -12.48 11.47 6.45
N ARG A 247 -12.56 12.79 6.22
CA ARG A 247 -11.44 13.55 5.63
C ARG A 247 -10.30 13.79 6.61
N PHE A 248 -10.62 13.91 7.90
CA PHE A 248 -9.67 14.39 8.89
C PHE A 248 -9.37 13.35 9.98
N GLN A 249 -10.27 12.41 10.26
CA GLN A 249 -10.16 11.45 11.36
C GLN A 249 -10.09 10.00 10.87
N ARG A 250 -9.50 9.80 9.69
CA ARG A 250 -9.23 8.50 9.08
C ARG A 250 -7.74 8.19 9.17
N ILE A 251 -7.41 6.98 9.59
CA ILE A 251 -6.01 6.51 9.64
C ILE A 251 -5.62 5.66 8.42
N GLU A 252 -6.60 5.16 7.68
CA GLU A 252 -6.40 4.35 6.49
C GLU A 252 -6.30 5.21 5.23
N ASP A 253 -5.65 4.69 4.19
CA ASP A 253 -5.53 5.36 2.90
C ASP A 253 -6.89 5.48 2.20
N GLU A 254 -7.11 6.59 1.49
CA GLU A 254 -8.37 6.86 0.79
C GLU A 254 -8.71 5.81 -0.27
N THR A 255 -7.69 5.24 -0.91
CA THR A 255 -7.84 4.26 -1.99
C THR A 255 -8.53 2.98 -1.53
N LEU A 256 -8.57 2.70 -0.23
CA LEU A 256 -9.32 1.57 0.34
C LEU A 256 -10.83 1.80 0.38
N PHE A 257 -11.27 3.05 0.25
CA PHE A 257 -12.68 3.43 0.32
C PHE A 257 -13.22 3.86 -1.04
N LEU A 258 -12.41 4.50 -1.90
CA LEU A 258 -12.92 5.02 -3.16
C LEU A 258 -12.69 4.04 -4.33
N PRO A 259 -13.67 3.92 -5.26
CA PRO A 259 -14.97 4.59 -5.28
C PRO A 259 -16.11 3.78 -4.61
N TYR A 260 -15.87 2.54 -4.17
CA TYR A 260 -16.94 1.59 -3.82
C TYR A 260 -17.02 1.19 -2.34
N GLY A 261 -15.98 1.46 -1.55
CA GLY A 261 -15.92 1.21 -0.12
C GLY A 261 -16.66 2.29 0.70
N LYS A 262 -17.01 1.95 1.94
CA LYS A 262 -17.59 2.89 2.91
C LYS A 262 -16.77 2.88 4.19
N ALA A 263 -16.63 4.05 4.80
CA ALA A 263 -16.09 4.16 6.14
C ALA A 263 -17.20 4.05 7.18
N GLU A 264 -16.84 3.57 8.35
CA GLU A 264 -17.68 3.45 9.52
C GLU A 264 -17.24 4.45 10.58
N SER A 265 -18.22 5.05 11.24
CA SER A 265 -17.98 5.91 12.39
C SER A 265 -17.71 5.08 13.64
N CYS A 266 -16.43 4.81 13.89
CA CYS A 266 -15.97 4.03 15.03
C CYS A 266 -15.91 4.91 16.28
N HIS A 267 -16.55 4.47 17.37
CA HIS A 267 -16.46 5.17 18.65
C HIS A 267 -15.20 4.73 19.39
N LEU A 268 -14.50 5.68 20.01
CA LEU A 268 -13.38 5.37 20.90
C LEU A 268 -13.92 4.95 22.29
N VAL A 269 -14.64 5.83 22.96
CA VAL A 269 -15.49 5.48 24.09
C VAL A 269 -16.83 4.99 23.55
N SER A 270 -17.12 3.69 23.76
CA SER A 270 -18.29 3.05 23.14
C SER A 270 -19.62 3.64 23.63
N ARG A 271 -20.64 3.57 22.77
CA ARG A 271 -22.01 3.98 23.09
C ARG A 271 -22.58 3.22 24.29
N LYS A 272 -22.18 1.96 24.49
CA LYS A 272 -22.54 1.17 25.67
C LYS A 272 -21.99 1.81 26.94
N GLN A 273 -20.71 2.18 26.94
CA GLN A 273 -20.09 2.85 28.08
C GLN A 273 -20.71 4.22 28.36
N SER A 274 -21.00 4.99 27.32
CA SER A 274 -21.76 6.25 27.44
C SER A 274 -23.15 6.07 28.06
N ARG A 275 -23.80 4.91 27.85
CA ARG A 275 -25.12 4.58 28.40
C ARG A 275 -25.08 4.00 29.81
N ASP A 276 -24.09 3.17 30.10
CA ASP A 276 -23.97 2.45 31.37
C ASP A 276 -23.30 3.33 32.44
N HIS A 277 -22.36 4.19 32.03
CA HIS A 277 -21.61 5.12 32.90
C HIS A 277 -21.88 6.58 32.50
N LYS A 278 -23.16 6.95 32.40
CA LYS A 278 -23.61 8.27 31.89
C LYS A 278 -22.93 9.47 32.52
N ARG A 279 -22.66 9.44 33.83
CA ARG A 279 -22.03 10.57 34.53
C ARG A 279 -20.65 10.91 33.99
N GLU A 280 -19.92 9.91 33.53
CA GLU A 280 -18.54 10.04 33.09
C GLU A 280 -18.45 10.19 31.56
N PHE A 281 -19.18 9.34 30.83
CA PHE A 281 -18.96 9.18 29.39
C PHE A 281 -20.06 9.73 28.48
N ALA A 282 -21.24 10.11 28.98
CA ALA A 282 -22.33 10.57 28.11
C ALA A 282 -21.96 11.80 27.26
N LYS A 283 -21.06 12.65 27.77
CA LYS A 283 -20.58 13.83 27.04
C LYS A 283 -19.84 13.48 25.74
N TYR A 284 -19.24 12.29 25.65
CA TYR A 284 -18.51 11.84 24.47
C TYR A 284 -19.39 11.11 23.44
N ASP A 285 -20.63 10.76 23.78
CA ASP A 285 -21.51 9.94 22.92
C ASP A 285 -21.81 10.60 21.57
N ARG A 286 -21.83 11.94 21.51
CA ARG A 286 -22.06 12.70 20.27
C ARG A 286 -20.89 13.61 19.89
N ASP A 287 -19.76 13.47 20.59
CA ASP A 287 -18.58 14.28 20.33
C ASP A 287 -17.85 13.75 19.08
N PRO A 288 -17.62 14.59 18.05
CA PRO A 288 -16.89 14.16 16.86
C PRO A 288 -15.44 13.77 17.18
N ASN A 289 -14.83 14.28 18.24
CA ASN A 289 -13.47 13.92 18.68
C ASN A 289 -13.43 12.55 19.39
N ASN A 290 -14.59 11.95 19.68
CA ASN A 290 -14.70 10.56 20.14
C ASN A 290 -14.88 9.58 18.96
N ARG A 291 -14.40 9.94 17.76
CA ARG A 291 -14.59 9.16 16.54
C ARG A 291 -13.33 8.96 15.70
N LEU A 292 -13.30 7.82 15.04
CA LEU A 292 -12.44 7.55 13.89
C LEU A 292 -13.29 7.06 12.73
N ALA A 293 -12.96 7.51 11.52
CA ALA A 293 -13.46 6.92 10.28
C ALA A 293 -12.58 5.73 9.93
N LEU A 294 -13.11 4.51 10.05
CA LEU A 294 -12.40 3.28 9.79
C LEU A 294 -13.12 2.45 8.72
N SER A 295 -12.38 1.70 7.91
CA SER A 295 -13.00 0.64 7.10
C SER A 295 -13.63 -0.39 8.02
N ARG A 296 -14.63 -1.12 7.51
CA ARG A 296 -15.25 -2.24 8.23
C ARG A 296 -14.19 -3.22 8.78
N ASP A 297 -13.14 -3.44 8.00
CA ASP A 297 -12.02 -4.30 8.36
C ASP A 297 -11.27 -3.78 9.58
N MET A 298 -10.77 -2.55 9.51
CA MET A 298 -10.01 -1.93 10.59
C MET A 298 -10.86 -1.72 11.85
N HIS A 299 -12.13 -1.37 11.68
CA HIS A 299 -13.09 -1.27 12.80
C HIS A 299 -13.27 -2.63 13.48
N GLY A 300 -13.44 -3.70 12.71
CA GLY A 300 -13.55 -5.07 13.23
C GLY A 300 -12.31 -5.53 14.00
N TRP A 301 -11.12 -5.21 13.47
CA TRP A 301 -9.85 -5.51 14.13
C TRP A 301 -9.60 -4.71 15.39
N PHE A 302 -10.09 -3.48 15.44
CA PHE A 302 -9.91 -2.57 16.58
C PHE A 302 -10.90 -2.85 17.71
N ASP A 303 -12.14 -3.25 17.40
CA ASP A 303 -13.15 -3.62 18.41
C ASP A 303 -13.10 -5.11 18.78
N GLY A 304 -12.45 -5.95 17.96
CA GLY A 304 -12.47 -7.40 18.09
C GLY A 304 -13.88 -7.96 17.85
N MET A 305 -14.57 -7.51 16.78
CA MET A 305 -15.98 -7.85 16.54
C MET A 305 -16.21 -9.25 15.95
N SER A 306 -15.19 -9.87 15.35
CA SER A 306 -15.28 -11.19 14.69
C SER A 306 -14.15 -12.13 15.07
N ILE A 307 -13.41 -11.76 16.10
CA ILE A 307 -12.18 -12.42 16.52
C ILE A 307 -12.13 -12.39 18.04
N GLU A 308 -11.46 -13.38 18.64
CA GLU A 308 -11.46 -13.58 20.10
C GLU A 308 -10.92 -12.37 20.88
N VAL A 309 -9.96 -11.67 20.29
CA VAL A 309 -9.31 -10.49 20.86
C VAL A 309 -9.05 -9.47 19.75
N PRO A 310 -9.14 -8.14 20.00
CA PRO A 310 -8.77 -7.14 19.00
C PRO A 310 -7.33 -7.36 18.55
N ILE A 311 -7.04 -7.25 17.26
CA ILE A 311 -5.67 -7.41 16.75
C ILE A 311 -4.95 -6.08 16.56
N VAL A 312 -5.70 -4.97 16.61
CA VAL A 312 -5.19 -3.60 16.55
C VAL A 312 -5.46 -2.92 17.87
N ASN A 313 -4.45 -2.21 18.39
CA ASN A 313 -4.57 -1.27 19.48
C ASN A 313 -3.94 0.07 19.04
N MET A 314 -4.43 1.19 19.54
CA MET A 314 -3.98 2.51 19.15
C MET A 314 -3.71 3.37 20.38
N LEU A 315 -2.61 4.12 20.39
CA LEU A 315 -2.34 5.14 21.41
C LEU A 315 -2.13 6.52 20.79
N PRO A 316 -2.52 7.61 21.47
CA PRO A 316 -2.17 8.95 21.00
C PRO A 316 -0.69 9.25 21.22
N GLY A 317 -0.09 9.94 20.26
CA GLY A 317 1.28 10.47 20.31
C GLY A 317 1.31 11.97 20.55
N SER A 318 2.26 12.65 19.90
CA SER A 318 2.39 14.11 20.05
C SER A 318 1.24 14.86 19.35
N VAL A 319 0.92 16.05 19.87
CA VAL A 319 -0.07 16.96 19.31
C VAL A 319 0.68 18.19 18.79
N GLU A 320 0.41 18.59 17.55
CA GLU A 320 0.99 19.83 17.02
C GLU A 320 0.44 21.05 17.79
N GLU A 321 1.35 21.90 18.27
CA GLU A 321 1.00 23.09 19.05
C GLU A 321 0.06 24.03 18.28
N ASN A 322 0.29 24.16 16.98
CA ASN A 322 -0.48 25.02 16.09
C ASN A 322 -1.52 24.21 15.32
N GLN A 323 -2.61 24.89 14.96
CA GLN A 323 -3.63 24.32 14.06
C GLN A 323 -3.01 24.09 12.68
N SER A 324 -3.07 22.85 12.22
CA SER A 324 -2.43 22.39 10.99
C SER A 324 -3.36 22.56 9.79
N ILE A 325 -4.66 22.31 9.97
CA ILE A 325 -5.68 22.38 8.90
C ILE A 325 -6.95 23.04 9.45
N GLY A 326 -7.22 24.26 8.99
CA GLY A 326 -8.39 25.02 9.47
C GLY A 326 -8.32 25.23 10.98
N ASN A 327 -9.35 24.79 11.71
CA ASN A 327 -9.44 24.81 13.17
C ASN A 327 -8.93 23.51 13.84
N ARG A 328 -8.28 22.62 13.08
CA ARG A 328 -7.88 21.28 13.55
C ARG A 328 -6.39 21.19 13.83
N HIS A 329 -6.05 20.48 14.88
CA HIS A 329 -4.68 20.12 15.23
C HIS A 329 -4.38 18.72 14.73
N LYS A 330 -3.17 18.53 14.22
CA LYS A 330 -2.66 17.19 13.92
C LYS A 330 -2.28 16.48 15.21
N VAL A 331 -2.75 15.25 15.35
CA VAL A 331 -2.44 14.35 16.46
C VAL A 331 -1.81 13.10 15.89
N GLU A 332 -0.61 12.75 16.36
CA GLU A 332 0.02 11.48 16.04
C GLU A 332 -0.77 10.33 16.67
N VAL A 333 -0.87 9.22 15.95
CA VAL A 333 -1.50 7.98 16.41
C VAL A 333 -0.53 6.85 16.18
N PHE A 334 -0.18 6.12 17.23
CA PHE A 334 0.60 4.90 17.09
C PHE A 334 -0.37 3.72 16.99
N VAL A 335 -0.30 3.01 15.87
CA VAL A 335 -1.08 1.81 15.58
C VAL A 335 -0.21 0.60 15.89
N LYS A 336 -0.59 -0.17 16.91
CA LYS A 336 0.08 -1.38 17.35
C LYS A 336 -0.71 -2.62 16.94
N VAL A 337 -0.03 -3.62 16.40
CA VAL A 337 -0.62 -4.94 16.13
C VAL A 337 -0.30 -5.92 17.24
N ILE A 338 -1.18 -6.90 17.44
CA ILE A 338 -1.03 -7.92 18.49
C ILE A 338 0.18 -8.84 18.25
N ASP A 339 0.46 -9.19 16.99
CA ASP A 339 1.61 -10.01 16.62
C ASP A 339 2.10 -9.76 15.17
N ALA A 340 3.23 -10.36 14.82
CA ALA A 340 3.93 -10.12 13.56
C ALA A 340 3.13 -10.52 12.31
N ARG A 341 2.20 -11.48 12.41
CA ARG A 341 1.37 -11.97 11.29
C ARG A 341 0.34 -10.94 10.85
N CYS A 342 -0.02 -10.02 11.75
CA CYS A 342 -0.99 -8.96 11.47
C CYS A 342 -0.35 -7.72 10.83
N LYS A 343 0.99 -7.61 10.83
CA LYS A 343 1.71 -6.40 10.41
C LYS A 343 1.31 -5.95 9.01
N ASP A 344 1.58 -6.76 8.00
CA ASP A 344 1.37 -6.35 6.61
C ASP A 344 -0.11 -6.06 6.35
N ARG A 345 -1.00 -6.87 6.93
CA ARG A 345 -2.45 -6.74 6.82
C ARG A 345 -2.98 -5.40 7.38
N VAL A 346 -2.40 -4.89 8.47
CA VAL A 346 -2.83 -3.63 9.10
C VAL A 346 -2.05 -2.44 8.55
N PHE A 347 -0.74 -2.57 8.45
CA PHE A 347 0.17 -1.48 8.13
C PHE A 347 0.14 -1.06 6.66
N SER A 348 -0.11 -1.99 5.73
CA SER A 348 -0.24 -1.65 4.31
C SER A 348 -1.48 -0.80 4.02
N ARG A 349 -2.35 -0.58 5.01
CA ARG A 349 -3.61 0.16 4.87
C ARG A 349 -3.53 1.58 5.39
N LEU A 350 -2.49 1.93 6.15
CA LEU A 350 -2.36 3.24 6.77
C LEU A 350 -2.16 4.33 5.70
N THR A 351 -2.62 5.54 6.00
CA THR A 351 -2.54 6.67 5.08
C THR A 351 -1.11 6.99 4.67
N ILE A 352 -0.94 7.55 3.48
CA ILE A 352 0.34 8.12 3.02
C ILE A 352 0.87 9.11 4.07
N GLY A 353 2.17 8.99 4.39
CA GLY A 353 2.82 9.74 5.46
C GLY A 353 2.87 9.02 6.81
N SER A 354 2.48 7.75 6.85
CA SER A 354 2.70 6.89 8.01
C SER A 354 4.13 6.34 8.02
N ASP A 355 4.74 6.25 9.20
CA ASP A 355 6.16 5.90 9.39
C ASP A 355 6.34 4.68 10.29
N LYS A 356 7.45 3.97 10.10
CA LYS A 356 7.85 2.88 11.01
C LYS A 356 8.36 3.45 12.33
N THR A 357 8.14 2.71 13.41
CA THR A 357 8.75 2.99 14.71
C THR A 357 9.87 1.99 15.00
N ASP A 358 10.56 2.16 16.12
CA ASP A 358 11.56 1.21 16.61
C ASP A 358 10.92 -0.13 17.05
N ASP A 359 9.64 -0.12 17.44
CA ASP A 359 8.86 -1.34 17.71
C ASP A 359 8.36 -1.91 16.37
N PRO A 360 8.80 -3.11 15.95
CA PRO A 360 8.38 -3.70 14.69
C PRO A 360 6.89 -4.03 14.63
N LEU A 361 6.18 -4.05 15.77
CA LEU A 361 4.74 -4.26 15.86
C LEU A 361 3.96 -2.94 15.94
N MET A 362 4.61 -1.80 15.69
CA MET A 362 4.00 -0.49 15.80
C MET A 362 4.39 0.43 14.62
N MET A 363 3.39 1.10 14.06
CA MET A 363 3.57 2.17 13.09
C MET A 363 2.95 3.46 13.58
N LYS A 364 3.52 4.57 13.14
CA LYS A 364 3.03 5.91 13.44
C LYS A 364 2.24 6.45 12.26
N THR A 365 1.07 7.00 12.54
CA THR A 365 0.21 7.71 11.58
C THR A 365 -0.34 8.97 12.25
N PHE A 366 -1.34 9.62 11.66
CA PHE A 366 -1.90 10.85 12.22
C PHE A 366 -3.37 11.05 11.85
N VAL A 367 -4.05 11.89 12.63
CA VAL A 367 -5.38 12.43 12.33
C VAL A 367 -5.39 13.93 12.61
N HIS A 368 -6.44 14.62 12.17
CA HIS A 368 -6.70 16.03 12.43
C HIS A 368 -8.04 16.20 13.17
N VAL A 369 -7.97 16.72 14.39
CA VAL A 369 -9.13 16.85 15.30
C VAL A 369 -9.27 18.29 15.79
N GLU A 370 -10.50 18.68 16.13
CA GLU A 370 -10.78 20.04 16.63
C GLU A 370 -10.42 20.17 18.12
N ASP A 371 -10.62 19.10 18.89
CA ASP A 371 -10.28 19.02 20.30
C ASP A 371 -9.33 17.83 20.56
N PRO A 372 -8.00 18.07 20.53
CA PRO A 372 -6.99 17.05 20.81
C PRO A 372 -7.07 16.46 22.20
N GLU A 373 -7.49 17.25 23.21
CA GLU A 373 -7.57 16.77 24.58
C GLU A 373 -8.64 15.69 24.70
N THR A 374 -9.83 15.97 24.15
CA THR A 374 -10.93 15.00 24.12
C THR A 374 -10.58 13.78 23.27
N PHE A 375 -10.00 13.97 22.08
CA PHE A 375 -9.60 12.85 21.22
C PHE A 375 -8.57 11.95 21.92
N CYS A 376 -7.50 12.53 22.46
CA CYS A 376 -6.45 11.76 23.14
C CYS A 376 -6.97 11.06 24.40
N PHE A 377 -7.89 11.69 25.14
CA PHE A 377 -8.55 11.04 26.28
C PHE A 377 -9.32 9.80 25.83
N CYS A 378 -10.19 9.96 24.82
CA CYS A 378 -11.02 8.86 24.34
C CYS A 378 -10.18 7.72 23.74
N LEU A 379 -9.10 8.06 23.02
CA LEU A 379 -8.18 7.07 22.45
C LEU A 379 -7.42 6.32 23.54
N ARG A 380 -6.90 7.01 24.57
CA ARG A 380 -6.28 6.36 25.74
C ARG A 380 -7.26 5.45 26.48
N TRP A 381 -8.51 5.86 26.64
CA TRP A 381 -9.52 5.02 27.26
C TRP A 381 -9.68 3.69 26.50
N LYS A 382 -9.82 3.75 25.17
CA LYS A 382 -9.94 2.55 24.34
C LYS A 382 -8.67 1.72 24.33
N HIS A 383 -7.51 2.37 24.37
CA HIS A 383 -6.22 1.71 24.46
C HIS A 383 -6.14 0.78 25.67
N GLU A 384 -6.52 1.29 26.85
CA GLU A 384 -6.46 0.52 28.09
C GLU A 384 -7.47 -0.63 28.10
N ASP A 385 -8.69 -0.43 27.59
CA ASP A 385 -9.70 -1.49 27.43
C ASP A 385 -9.18 -2.64 26.55
N ILE A 386 -8.57 -2.32 25.41
CA ILE A 386 -7.98 -3.32 24.52
C ILE A 386 -6.76 -3.99 25.17
N ASN A 387 -5.93 -3.23 25.88
CA ASN A 387 -4.73 -3.74 26.55
C ASN A 387 -5.10 -4.74 27.67
N GLU A 388 -6.17 -4.49 28.40
CA GLU A 388 -6.70 -5.43 29.40
C GLU A 388 -7.22 -6.72 28.74
N ARG A 389 -7.92 -6.60 27.60
CA ARG A 389 -8.35 -7.76 26.80
C ARG A 389 -7.15 -8.56 26.26
N TRP A 390 -6.09 -7.88 25.82
CA TRP A 390 -4.85 -8.52 25.38
C TRP A 390 -4.20 -9.31 26.51
N ARG A 391 -4.01 -8.71 27.68
CA ARG A 391 -3.46 -9.40 28.86
C ARG A 391 -4.27 -10.64 29.22
N SER A 392 -5.59 -10.48 29.32
CA SER A 392 -6.51 -11.58 29.62
C SER A 392 -6.40 -12.74 28.63
N PHE A 393 -6.30 -12.44 27.33
CA PHE A 393 -6.12 -13.44 26.28
C PHE A 393 -4.78 -14.18 26.40
N PHE A 394 -3.67 -13.47 26.63
CA PHE A 394 -2.36 -14.08 26.79
C PHE A 394 -2.23 -14.88 28.09
N ASP A 395 -2.86 -14.43 29.19
CA ASP A 395 -2.87 -15.13 30.47
C ASP A 395 -3.69 -16.44 30.42
N MET A 396 -4.70 -16.52 29.55
CA MET A 396 -5.50 -17.73 29.32
C MET A 396 -4.82 -18.76 28.41
N THR A 397 -3.76 -18.37 27.68
CA THR A 397 -3.03 -19.28 26.80
C THR A 397 -1.94 -19.98 27.62
N PRO A 398 -2.02 -21.30 27.90
CA PRO A 398 -0.98 -21.98 28.68
C PRO A 398 0.35 -21.86 27.92
N ALA A 399 1.45 -21.62 28.64
CA ALA A 399 2.79 -21.79 28.09
C ALA A 399 2.91 -23.25 27.61
N VAL A 400 2.81 -23.45 26.30
CA VAL A 400 3.10 -24.75 25.68
C VAL A 400 4.62 -24.86 25.64
N ASP A 401 5.17 -25.65 26.55
CA ASP A 401 6.55 -26.19 26.51
C ASP A 401 6.73 -27.16 25.33
#